data_AF-A0A1X9YC93-F1
#
_entry.id   AF-A0A1X9YC93-F1
#
_cell.length_a   1.000
_cell.length_b   1.000
_cell.length_c   1.000
_cell.angle_alpha   90.00
_cell.angle_beta   90.00
_cell.angle_gamma   90.00
#
_symmetry.space_group_name_H-M   'P 1'
#
loop_
_entity.id
_entity.type
_entity.pdbx_description
1 polymer ?
#
loop_
_entity_poly.entity_id
_entity_poly.type
_entity_poly.pdbx_seq_one_letter_code
_entity_poly.pdbx_strand_id
1 'polypeptide(L)'
;MRGVAFGLMLLLAGCGGGGARPATAPLAADDGIPLNTLPRQNLAAGQCGLFLWKAGNEARLVLMAQVQPAMARIALDGRLVDLPRINAQAGDTGGLFADAIYSDGGTTVALNIRLEQRSGLEGGAVVTDGTLRLDRANGDGFVMPVAGLLACR
;
A
#
# COMPACT_ATOMS: atom_id res chain seq x y z
N MET A 1 -42.92 -6.13 -77.75
CA MET A 1 -41.49 -6.02 -78.10
C MET A 1 -40.92 -4.81 -77.37
N ARG A 2 -40.14 -5.05 -76.30
CA ARG A 2 -39.34 -4.07 -75.57
C ARG A 2 -38.44 -4.87 -74.63
N GLY A 3 -37.12 -4.75 -74.81
CA GLY A 3 -36.10 -5.52 -74.11
C GLY A 3 -35.51 -4.81 -72.89
N VAL A 4 -34.24 -5.16 -72.60
CA VAL A 4 -33.31 -4.63 -71.56
C VAL A 4 -33.48 -5.34 -70.21
N ALA A 5 -32.47 -5.75 -69.42
CA ALA A 5 -31.03 -5.57 -69.40
C ALA A 5 -30.34 -6.73 -68.65
N PHE A 6 -29.07 -6.93 -68.97
CA PHE A 6 -28.04 -7.64 -68.22
C PHE A 6 -27.82 -7.02 -66.83
N GLY A 7 -27.75 -7.83 -65.77
CA GLY A 7 -27.61 -7.37 -64.39
C GLY A 7 -26.70 -8.26 -63.54
N LEU A 8 -25.41 -7.97 -63.67
CA LEU A 8 -24.24 -8.20 -62.80
C LEU A 8 -24.49 -8.80 -61.40
N MET A 9 -23.79 -9.91 -61.12
CA MET A 9 -23.69 -10.58 -59.81
C MET A 9 -22.20 -10.65 -59.40
N LEU A 10 -21.80 -10.01 -58.29
CA LEU A 10 -20.52 -10.19 -57.57
C LEU A 10 -20.63 -9.42 -56.22
N LEU A 11 -20.83 -10.09 -55.08
CA LEU A 11 -19.87 -10.70 -54.12
C LEU A 11 -19.43 -9.77 -52.97
N LEU A 12 -19.88 -10.16 -51.77
CA LEU A 12 -19.18 -10.27 -50.45
C LEU A 12 -18.53 -9.08 -49.71
N ALA A 13 -18.84 -9.09 -48.41
CA ALA A 13 -17.98 -8.82 -47.23
C ALA A 13 -17.65 -7.35 -46.86
N GLY A 14 -18.40 -6.83 -45.87
CA GLY A 14 -17.99 -5.67 -45.05
C GLY A 14 -17.70 -6.11 -43.62
N CYS A 15 -16.44 -6.00 -43.20
CA CYS A 15 -15.95 -6.31 -41.84
C CYS A 15 -16.59 -5.40 -40.79
N GLY A 16 -17.21 -6.03 -39.78
CA GLY A 16 -17.38 -5.44 -38.45
C GLY A 16 -16.03 -5.43 -37.71
N GLY A 17 -15.72 -4.31 -37.07
CA GLY A 17 -14.45 -4.14 -36.37
C GLY A 17 -14.39 -2.81 -35.64
N GLY A 18 -15.37 -2.56 -34.75
CA GLY A 18 -15.27 -1.49 -33.76
C GLY A 18 -14.18 -1.86 -32.75
N GLY A 19 -12.92 -1.60 -33.11
CA GLY A 19 -11.78 -1.77 -32.23
C GLY A 19 -11.90 -0.79 -31.06
N ALA A 20 -12.35 -1.29 -29.91
CA ALA A 20 -12.12 -0.62 -28.64
C ALA A 20 -10.61 -0.47 -28.49
N ARG A 21 -10.09 0.76 -28.61
CA ARG A 21 -8.72 1.07 -28.23
C ARG A 21 -8.54 0.58 -26.79
N PRO A 22 -7.61 -0.35 -26.50
CA PRO A 22 -7.31 -0.66 -25.11
C PRO A 22 -6.89 0.65 -24.45
N ALA A 23 -7.66 1.08 -23.46
CA ALA A 23 -7.28 2.18 -22.61
C ALA A 23 -5.99 1.75 -21.91
N THR A 24 -4.85 2.27 -22.38
CA THR A 24 -3.58 2.09 -21.70
C THR A 24 -3.75 2.72 -20.33
N ALA A 25 -3.88 1.89 -19.30
CA ALA A 25 -3.86 2.39 -17.92
C ALA A 25 -2.57 3.22 -17.78
N PRO A 26 -2.63 4.43 -17.20
CA PRO A 26 -1.42 5.20 -16.94
C PRO A 26 -0.45 4.29 -16.17
N LEU A 27 0.75 4.12 -16.71
CA LEU A 27 1.84 3.51 -15.96
C LEU A 27 2.03 4.40 -14.73
N ALA A 28 1.70 3.88 -13.55
CA ALA A 28 2.03 4.55 -12.31
C ALA A 28 3.54 4.84 -12.37
N ALA A 29 3.91 6.11 -12.17
CA ALA A 29 5.32 6.47 -12.13
C ALA A 29 5.98 5.62 -11.03
N ASP A 30 7.07 4.95 -11.38
CA ASP A 30 7.90 4.32 -10.36
C ASP A 30 8.51 5.45 -9.53
N ASP A 31 8.03 5.57 -8.29
CA ASP A 31 8.50 6.58 -7.36
C ASP A 31 9.84 6.20 -6.71
N GLY A 32 10.46 5.10 -7.16
CA GLY A 32 11.74 4.58 -6.66
C GLY A 32 11.64 4.00 -5.25
N ILE A 33 10.42 3.80 -4.74
CA ILE A 33 10.17 3.30 -3.40
C ILE A 33 10.01 1.79 -3.45
N PRO A 34 10.85 1.00 -2.76
CA PRO A 34 10.82 -0.46 -2.84
C PRO A 34 9.59 -1.09 -2.15
N LEU A 35 8.77 -0.29 -1.45
CA LEU A 35 7.53 -0.76 -0.83
C LEU A 35 6.33 -0.66 -1.78
N ASN A 36 5.68 -1.80 -1.97
CA ASN A 36 4.43 -1.91 -2.69
C ASN A 36 3.22 -1.57 -1.81
N THR A 37 2.06 -1.36 -2.43
CA THR A 37 0.80 -1.16 -1.71
C THR A 37 0.37 -2.43 -0.99
N LEU A 38 0.14 -2.33 0.31
CA LEU A 38 -0.53 -3.37 1.09
C LEU A 38 -2.00 -3.47 0.71
N PRO A 39 -2.56 -4.69 0.65
CA PRO A 39 -4.01 -4.87 0.55
C PRO A 39 -4.70 -4.34 1.82
N ARG A 40 -6.03 -4.25 1.79
CA ARG A 40 -6.82 -3.95 3.01
C ARG A 40 -6.44 -4.93 4.12
N GLN A 41 -6.08 -4.39 5.27
CA GLN A 41 -5.74 -5.18 6.45
C GLN A 41 -6.98 -5.34 7.34
N ASN A 42 -7.16 -6.54 7.89
CA ASN A 42 -8.26 -6.85 8.79
C ASN A 42 -7.73 -6.95 10.23
N LEU A 43 -8.38 -6.25 11.15
CA LEU A 43 -8.16 -6.43 12.59
C LEU A 43 -9.21 -7.39 13.16
N ALA A 44 -8.78 -8.27 14.06
CA ALA A 44 -9.69 -9.06 14.88
C ALA A 44 -10.39 -8.16 15.92
N ALA A 45 -11.45 -8.66 16.55
CA ALA A 45 -12.09 -7.93 17.65
C ALA A 45 -11.13 -7.80 18.84
N GLY A 46 -11.10 -6.62 19.46
CA GLY A 46 -10.19 -6.27 20.55
C GLY A 46 -8.76 -5.96 20.12
N GLN A 47 -8.50 -5.76 18.82
CA GLN A 47 -7.16 -5.46 18.31
C GLN A 47 -7.05 -4.02 17.83
N CYS A 48 -5.91 -3.41 18.12
CA CYS A 48 -5.52 -2.11 17.59
C CYS A 48 -4.38 -2.26 16.59
N GLY A 49 -4.44 -1.48 15.53
CA GLY A 49 -3.41 -1.43 14.49
C GLY A 49 -3.06 0.01 14.14
N LEU A 50 -1.76 0.24 13.90
CA LEU A 50 -1.26 1.41 13.22
C LEU A 50 -1.23 1.14 11.72
N PHE A 51 -1.78 2.06 10.94
CA PHE A 51 -1.82 2.00 9.49
C PHE A 51 -1.09 3.24 8.95
N LEU A 52 -0.07 3.03 8.12
CA LEU A 52 0.75 4.10 7.56
C LEU A 52 0.67 4.09 6.04
N TRP A 53 0.43 5.26 5.48
CA TRP A 53 0.45 5.54 4.06
C TRP A 53 1.66 6.39 3.70
N LYS A 54 2.19 6.19 2.49
CA LYS A 54 3.10 7.18 1.86
C LYS A 54 2.41 8.55 1.88
N ALA A 55 3.09 9.58 2.38
CA ALA A 55 2.55 10.94 2.34
C ALA A 55 2.63 11.53 0.92
N GLY A 56 1.71 12.43 0.57
CA GLY A 56 1.68 13.14 -0.71
C GLY A 56 0.66 12.60 -1.73
N ASN A 57 0.87 12.93 -3.01
CA ASN A 57 -0.13 12.76 -4.09
C ASN A 57 -0.39 11.31 -4.52
N GLU A 58 0.39 10.35 -4.01
CA GLU A 58 0.29 8.92 -4.34
C GLU A 58 0.16 8.09 -3.07
N ALA A 59 -0.76 8.52 -2.19
CA ALA A 59 -1.00 7.85 -0.92
C ALA A 59 -1.38 6.39 -1.14
N ARG A 60 -0.54 5.49 -0.64
CA ARG A 60 -0.75 4.04 -0.63
C ARG A 60 -0.39 3.49 0.74
N LEU A 61 -1.13 2.48 1.20
CA LEU A 61 -0.85 1.82 2.46
C LEU A 61 0.46 1.05 2.32
N VAL A 62 1.48 1.40 3.10
CA VAL A 62 2.83 0.81 3.00
C VAL A 62 3.18 -0.04 4.21
N LEU A 63 2.54 0.21 5.36
CA LEU A 63 2.77 -0.54 6.58
C LEU A 63 1.49 -0.67 7.41
N MET A 64 1.29 -1.84 8.00
CA MET A 64 0.38 -2.02 9.13
C MET A 64 1.15 -2.65 10.29
N ALA A 65 1.08 -2.06 11.47
CA ALA A 65 1.64 -2.64 12.69
C ALA A 65 0.55 -2.93 13.71
N GLN A 66 0.77 -3.97 14.52
CA GLN A 66 -0.14 -4.38 15.59
C GLN A 66 0.66 -4.70 16.87
N VAL A 67 -0.02 -4.70 18.01
CA VAL A 67 0.60 -4.89 19.33
C VAL A 67 0.65 -6.37 19.72
N GLN A 68 -0.33 -7.17 19.28
CA GLN A 68 -0.45 -8.57 19.68
C GLN A 68 -0.80 -9.45 18.46
N PRO A 69 0.19 -10.15 17.85
CA PRO A 69 1.62 -10.11 18.18
C PRO A 69 2.29 -8.79 17.77
N ALA A 70 3.36 -8.39 18.45
CA ALA A 70 4.08 -7.16 18.14
C ALA A 70 4.85 -7.28 16.82
N MET A 71 4.22 -6.87 15.71
CA MET A 71 4.78 -6.98 14.37
C MET A 71 4.32 -5.85 13.46
N ALA A 72 5.08 -5.65 12.38
CA ALA A 72 4.72 -4.82 11.24
C ALA A 72 4.67 -5.65 9.97
N ARG A 73 3.60 -5.52 9.20
CA ARG A 73 3.46 -6.06 7.86
C ARG A 73 3.82 -4.99 6.84
N ILE A 74 4.62 -5.36 5.86
CA ILE A 74 4.96 -4.56 4.66
C ILE A 74 4.79 -5.40 3.40
N ALA A 75 4.70 -4.75 2.24
CA ALA A 75 4.87 -5.40 0.95
C ALA A 75 6.20 -4.95 0.34
N LEU A 76 7.15 -5.87 0.20
CA LEU A 76 8.50 -5.63 -0.30
C LEU A 76 8.78 -6.59 -1.45
N ASP A 77 9.25 -6.06 -2.58
CA ASP A 77 9.58 -6.85 -3.79
C ASP A 77 8.41 -7.77 -4.22
N GLY A 78 7.17 -7.26 -4.14
CA GLY A 78 5.94 -7.96 -4.51
C GLY A 78 5.46 -9.01 -3.50
N ARG A 79 6.08 -9.11 -2.33
CA ARG A 79 5.75 -10.11 -1.30
C ARG A 79 5.34 -9.45 0.01
N LEU A 80 4.38 -10.06 0.71
CA LEU A 80 4.06 -9.67 2.08
C LEU A 80 5.14 -10.21 3.02
N VAL A 81 5.65 -9.33 3.89
CA VAL A 81 6.65 -9.65 4.90
C VAL A 81 6.14 -9.17 6.25
N ASP A 82 6.16 -10.06 7.25
CA ASP A 82 5.83 -9.76 8.64
C ASP A 82 7.11 -9.67 9.45
N LEU A 83 7.40 -8.48 9.96
CA LEU A 83 8.60 -8.14 10.72
C LEU A 83 8.25 -8.08 12.21
N PRO A 84 8.83 -8.92 13.08
CA PRO A 84 8.61 -8.81 14.52
C PRO A 84 9.26 -7.54 15.07
N ARG A 85 8.66 -6.95 16.11
CA ARG A 85 9.25 -5.80 16.81
C ARG A 85 10.46 -6.27 17.63
N ILE A 86 11.59 -5.58 17.49
CA ILE A 86 12.85 -5.95 18.15
C ILE A 86 13.25 -5.00 19.30
N ASN A 87 12.59 -3.85 19.42
CA ASN A 87 12.87 -2.87 20.48
C ASN A 87 11.75 -2.76 21.53
N ALA A 88 10.94 -3.80 21.69
CA ALA A 88 9.93 -3.84 22.75
C ALA A 88 10.59 -4.18 24.09
N GLN A 89 10.48 -3.30 25.09
CA GLN A 89 10.82 -3.64 26.47
C GLN A 89 9.59 -4.13 27.24
N ALA A 90 9.80 -5.05 28.20
CA ALA A 90 8.73 -5.50 29.08
C ALA A 90 8.16 -4.31 29.87
N GLY A 91 6.85 -4.07 29.77
CA GLY A 91 6.17 -2.97 30.45
C GLY A 91 6.17 -1.62 29.71
N ASP A 92 6.73 -1.55 28.50
CA ASP A 92 6.69 -0.33 27.70
C ASP A 92 5.29 -0.09 27.12
N THR A 93 4.61 0.94 27.65
CA THR A 93 3.28 1.41 27.21
C THR A 93 3.35 2.79 26.55
N GLY A 94 4.49 3.49 26.63
CA GLY A 94 4.58 4.92 26.34
C GLY A 94 4.63 5.28 24.84
N GLY A 95 4.97 4.32 23.98
CA GLY A 95 5.10 4.54 22.54
C GLY A 95 4.90 3.25 21.76
N LEU A 96 3.70 2.66 21.81
CA LEU A 96 3.41 1.36 21.18
C LEU A 96 3.82 1.28 19.71
N PHE A 97 3.84 2.43 19.01
CA PHE A 97 4.32 2.53 17.63
C PHE A 97 5.29 3.67 17.37
N ALA A 98 5.38 4.66 18.27
CA ALA A 98 6.37 5.73 18.15
C ALA A 98 7.77 5.13 18.37
N ASP A 99 8.70 5.42 17.45
CA ASP A 99 10.08 4.92 17.50
C ASP A 99 10.21 3.39 17.44
N ALA A 100 9.18 2.69 16.95
CA ALA A 100 9.19 1.24 16.85
C ALA A 100 10.16 0.75 15.75
N ILE A 101 10.90 -0.31 16.07
CA ILE A 101 11.83 -0.98 15.15
C ILE A 101 11.38 -2.43 14.96
N TYR A 102 11.18 -2.82 13.71
CA TYR A 102 10.77 -4.15 13.30
C TYR A 102 11.85 -4.77 12.41
N SER A 103 12.20 -6.03 12.64
CA SER A 103 13.24 -6.69 11.86
C SER A 103 13.13 -8.20 11.87
N ASP A 104 13.44 -8.83 10.74
CA ASP A 104 13.64 -10.28 10.61
C ASP A 104 15.13 -10.67 10.47
N GLY A 105 16.03 -9.70 10.66
CA GLY A 105 17.49 -9.85 10.49
C GLY A 105 17.99 -9.60 9.06
N GLY A 106 17.13 -9.68 8.05
CA GLY A 106 17.45 -9.34 6.65
C GLY A 106 16.90 -7.97 6.23
N THR A 107 15.78 -7.58 6.80
CA THR A 107 15.07 -6.33 6.57
C THR A 107 14.80 -5.64 7.91
N THR A 108 15.03 -4.34 7.98
CA THR A 108 14.71 -3.53 9.16
C THR A 108 13.82 -2.37 8.76
N VAL A 109 12.72 -2.19 9.48
CA VAL A 109 11.85 -1.02 9.39
C VAL A 109 11.92 -0.26 10.70
N ALA A 110 12.30 1.01 10.63
CA ALA A 110 12.26 1.93 11.76
C ALA A 110 11.23 3.03 11.50
N LEU A 111 10.36 3.26 12.48
CA LEU A 111 9.36 4.32 12.46
C LEU A 111 9.84 5.49 13.32
N ASN A 112 9.59 6.71 12.87
CA ASN A 112 9.62 7.89 13.73
C ASN A 112 8.37 8.69 13.40
N ILE A 113 7.36 8.62 14.26
CA ILE A 113 6.01 9.13 13.98
C ILE A 113 5.48 9.94 15.17
N ARG A 114 4.63 10.91 14.89
CA ARG A 114 3.89 11.66 15.91
C ARG A 114 2.44 11.21 15.91
N LEU A 115 1.95 10.73 17.06
CA LEU A 115 0.54 10.39 17.24
C LEU A 115 -0.18 11.52 17.96
N GLU A 116 -1.25 12.02 17.35
CA GLU A 116 -2.14 13.02 17.93
C GLU A 116 -3.51 12.42 18.17
N GLN A 117 -4.01 12.50 19.41
CA GLN A 117 -5.38 12.07 19.69
C GLN A 117 -6.37 13.01 19.00
N ARG A 118 -7.36 12.44 18.30
CA ARG A 118 -8.40 13.22 17.64
C ARG A 118 -9.77 12.86 18.21
N SER A 119 -10.49 13.88 18.69
CA SER A 119 -11.89 13.75 19.10
C SER A 119 -12.73 13.24 17.92
N GLY A 120 -13.43 12.11 18.11
CA GLY A 120 -14.26 11.48 17.07
C GLY A 120 -13.72 10.14 16.54
N LEU A 121 -12.54 9.70 16.99
CA LEU A 121 -12.05 8.33 16.79
C LEU A 121 -12.08 7.60 18.14
N GLU A 122 -12.94 6.59 18.30
CA GLU A 122 -12.95 5.77 19.52
C GLU A 122 -11.62 5.00 19.63
N GLY A 123 -10.81 5.38 20.62
CA GLY A 123 -9.48 4.79 20.83
C GLY A 123 -8.47 5.06 19.71
N GLY A 124 -8.78 5.97 18.78
CA GLY A 124 -7.95 6.23 17.60
C GLY A 124 -7.14 7.51 17.68
N ALA A 125 -5.96 7.48 17.08
CA ALA A 125 -5.06 8.64 16.94
C ALA A 125 -4.68 8.81 15.47
N VAL A 126 -4.29 10.02 15.09
CA VAL A 126 -3.81 10.33 13.75
C VAL A 126 -2.30 10.46 13.78
N VAL A 127 -1.62 9.89 12.79
CA VAL A 127 -0.23 10.22 12.48
C VAL A 127 -0.24 11.40 11.52
N THR A 128 0.01 12.60 12.07
CA THR A 128 0.01 13.86 11.32
C THR A 128 1.26 14.00 10.46
N ASP A 129 2.40 13.56 11.00
CA ASP A 129 3.68 13.49 10.33
C ASP A 129 4.54 12.35 10.87
N GLY A 130 5.45 11.86 10.04
CA GLY A 130 6.43 10.88 10.44
C GLY A 130 7.26 10.38 9.27
N THR A 131 8.23 9.52 9.59
CA THR A 131 9.11 8.87 8.63
C THR A 131 9.12 7.37 8.85
N LEU A 132 9.21 6.64 7.74
CA LEU A 132 9.50 5.22 7.70
C LEU A 132 10.86 5.06 7.03
N ARG A 133 11.81 4.44 7.73
CA ARG A 133 13.09 3.99 7.18
C ARG A 133 13.06 2.49 6.98
N LEU A 134 13.51 2.04 5.81
CA LEU A 134 13.72 0.65 5.45
C LEU A 134 15.22 0.46 5.20
N ASP A 135 15.85 -0.48 5.89
CA ASP A 135 17.23 -0.89 5.64
C ASP A 135 17.24 -2.39 5.26
N ARG A 136 18.07 -2.76 4.29
CA ARG A 136 18.26 -4.14 3.84
C ARG A 136 19.67 -4.63 4.16
N ALA A 137 19.82 -5.94 4.36
CA ALA A 137 21.12 -6.56 4.64
C ALA A 137 22.17 -6.39 3.53
N ASN A 138 21.74 -6.10 2.30
CA ASN A 138 22.63 -5.80 1.18
C ASN A 138 23.19 -4.36 1.19
N GLY A 139 22.81 -3.55 2.19
CA GLY A 139 23.26 -2.15 2.35
C GLY A 139 22.32 -1.12 1.71
N ASP A 140 21.28 -1.54 0.99
CA ASP A 140 20.30 -0.62 0.44
C ASP A 140 19.40 -0.07 1.55
N GLY A 141 19.14 1.24 1.50
CA GLY A 141 18.29 1.93 2.45
C GLY A 141 17.36 2.91 1.76
N PHE A 142 16.19 3.11 2.35
CA PHE A 142 15.20 4.06 1.86
C PHE A 142 14.47 4.73 3.02
N VAL A 143 14.14 6.02 2.87
CA VAL A 143 13.37 6.78 3.85
C VAL A 143 12.24 7.50 3.12
N MET A 144 11.00 7.39 3.63
CA MET A 144 9.87 8.18 3.13
C MET A 144 9.06 8.84 4.24
N PRO A 145 8.43 9.98 3.94
CA PRO A 145 7.42 10.54 4.80
C PRO A 145 6.17 9.67 4.78
N VAL A 146 5.55 9.52 5.96
CA VAL A 146 4.32 8.76 6.15
C VAL A 146 3.31 9.57 6.95
N ALA A 147 2.04 9.32 6.68
CA ALA A 147 0.91 9.79 7.46
C ALA A 147 -0.01 8.60 7.73
N GLY A 148 -0.88 8.67 8.73
CA GLY A 148 -1.59 7.47 9.12
C GLY A 148 -2.60 7.61 10.23
N LEU A 149 -3.04 6.44 10.69
CA LEU A 149 -4.10 6.28 11.66
C LEU A 149 -3.78 5.11 12.58
N LEU A 150 -3.97 5.32 13.87
CA LEU A 150 -4.15 4.27 14.85
C LEU A 150 -5.65 4.01 14.98
N ALA A 151 -6.08 2.77 14.76
CA ALA A 151 -7.47 2.37 14.87
C ALA A 151 -7.60 1.05 15.63
N CYS A 152 -8.68 0.92 16.41
CA CYS A 152 -9.02 -0.30 17.15
C CYS A 152 -10.35 -0.85 16.64
N ARG A 153 -10.53 -2.17 16.77
CA ARG A 153 -11.79 -2.86 16.49
C ARG A 153 -12.30 -3.59 17.71
#